data_AF-A0A2K9F784-F1
#
_entry.id   AF-A0A2K9F784-F1
#
_cell.length_a   1.000
_cell.length_b   1.000
_cell.length_c   1.000
_cell.angle_alpha   90.00
_cell.angle_beta   90.00
_cell.angle_gamma   90.00
#
_symmetry.space_group_name_H-M   'P 1'
#
loop_
_entity.id
_entity.type
_entity.pdbx_description
1 polymer ?
#
loop_
_entity_poly.entity_id
_entity_poly.type
_entity_poly.pdbx_seq_one_letter_code
_entity_poly.pdbx_strand_id
1 'polypeptide(L)'
;MGVFRENGQRITKAAFPAAAVSDALKRITEDVYQSVPYGPGDGRPEGSIRRLLYEAGTVVLQSEIDRLFATATIASVSPATGPATGGTTVTIKGTELDGTSAVNFGSTADTEVQIVSAPELRVKTPAGSAGAVNVVLIDDAGSMTRISGFTYS
;
A
#
# COMPACT_ATOMS: atom_id res chain seq x y z
N MET A 1 35.11 -9.39 11.79
CA MET A 1 34.15 -8.71 10.89
C MET A 1 33.81 -7.36 11.48
N GLY A 2 34.02 -6.27 10.74
CA GLY A 2 33.66 -4.91 11.16
C GLY A 2 32.83 -4.23 10.08
N VAL A 3 32.02 -3.26 10.47
CA VAL A 3 31.27 -2.43 9.53
C VAL A 3 32.16 -1.23 9.16
N PHE A 4 32.27 -0.90 7.88
CA PHE A 4 33.11 0.18 7.36
C PHE A 4 32.27 1.10 6.47
N ARG A 5 32.63 2.38 6.42
CA ARG A 5 32.12 3.33 5.41
C ARG A 5 32.77 3.04 4.06
N GLU A 6 32.19 3.60 3.00
CA GLU A 6 32.73 3.53 1.64
C GLU A 6 34.17 4.07 1.54
N ASN A 7 34.54 5.06 2.36
CA ASN A 7 35.90 5.58 2.46
C ASN A 7 36.88 4.72 3.29
N GLY A 8 36.49 3.49 3.66
CA GLY A 8 37.32 2.56 4.44
C GLY A 8 37.36 2.85 5.95
N GLN A 9 36.66 3.87 6.46
CA GLN A 9 36.63 4.17 7.88
C GLN A 9 35.76 3.17 8.64
N ARG A 10 36.31 2.56 9.70
CA ARG A 10 35.55 1.67 10.58
C ARG A 10 34.43 2.44 11.29
N ILE A 11 33.20 1.92 11.18
CA ILE A 11 32.02 2.44 11.86
C ILE A 11 32.00 1.84 13.27
N THR A 12 31.90 2.70 14.29
CA THR A 12 31.70 2.30 15.68
C THR A 12 30.21 2.36 16.04
N LYS A 13 29.79 1.68 17.10
CA LYS A 13 28.39 1.71 17.56
C LYS A 13 27.87 3.15 17.79
N ALA A 14 28.74 4.06 18.22
CA ALA A 14 28.42 5.46 18.47
C ALA A 14 28.20 6.30 17.19
N ALA A 15 28.61 5.79 16.03
CA ALA A 15 28.40 6.46 14.74
C ALA A 15 27.01 6.21 14.14
N PHE A 16 26.25 5.27 14.71
CA PHE A 16 24.82 5.15 14.45
C PHE A 16 24.08 6.25 15.23
N PRO A 17 23.10 6.93 14.62
CA PRO A 17 22.39 8.03 15.29
C PRO A 17 21.82 7.56 16.62
N ALA A 18 22.15 8.28 17.70
CA ALA A 18 21.65 8.02 19.05
C ALA A 18 20.18 8.45 19.25
N ALA A 19 19.62 9.18 18.28
CA ALA A 19 18.20 9.45 18.25
C ALA A 19 17.48 8.11 18.03
N ALA A 20 16.98 7.53 19.12
CA ALA A 20 16.08 6.41 19.05
C ALA A 20 14.89 6.85 18.19
N VAL A 21 14.85 6.37 16.94
CA VAL A 21 13.58 6.16 16.29
C VAL A 21 12.82 5.26 17.27
N SER A 22 11.81 5.82 17.93
CA SER A 22 11.06 5.09 18.96
C SER A 22 10.36 3.93 18.29
N ASP A 23 10.97 2.75 18.32
CA ASP A 23 10.47 1.54 17.71
C ASP A 23 10.07 0.58 18.82
N ALA A 24 8.77 0.55 19.10
CA ALA A 24 8.23 -0.23 20.21
C ALA A 24 8.23 -1.72 19.86
N LEU A 25 8.66 -2.55 20.81
CA LEU A 25 8.50 -4.00 20.68
C LEU A 25 7.02 -4.36 20.72
N LYS A 26 6.57 -5.11 19.72
CA LYS A 26 5.21 -5.66 19.62
C LYS A 26 5.29 -7.16 19.78
N ARG A 27 4.41 -7.70 20.64
CA ARG A 27 4.22 -9.15 20.77
C ARG A 27 3.14 -9.59 19.79
N ILE A 28 3.49 -10.52 18.93
CA ILE A 28 2.56 -11.22 18.06
C ILE A 28 1.73 -12.17 18.94
N THR A 29 0.41 -12.02 18.93
CA THR A 29 -0.50 -12.82 19.78
C THR A 29 -0.98 -14.10 19.10
N GLU A 30 -0.86 -14.18 17.78
CA GLU A 30 -1.37 -15.26 16.94
C GLU A 30 -0.38 -15.58 15.81
N ASP A 31 -0.45 -16.78 15.24
CA ASP A 31 0.40 -17.13 14.10
C ASP A 31 0.06 -16.24 12.88
N VAL A 32 1.06 -15.50 12.39
CA VAL A 32 0.94 -14.61 11.23
C VAL A 32 1.43 -15.35 10.01
N TYR A 33 0.60 -15.41 8.98
CA TYR A 33 0.94 -16.05 7.70
C TYR A 33 0.94 -15.04 6.55
N GLN A 34 1.86 -15.22 5.61
CA GLN A 34 1.87 -14.51 4.34
C GLN A 34 1.35 -15.43 3.23
N SER A 35 0.56 -14.88 2.31
CA SER A 35 0.15 -15.58 1.09
C SER A 35 1.30 -15.58 0.09
N VAL A 36 1.68 -16.75 -0.41
CA VAL A 36 2.75 -16.90 -1.42
C VAL A 36 2.17 -17.60 -2.65
N PRO A 37 2.34 -17.05 -3.87
CA PRO A 37 1.97 -17.76 -5.08
C PRO A 37 2.75 -19.08 -5.15
N TYR A 38 2.03 -20.19 -5.37
CA TYR A 38 2.63 -21.50 -5.47
C TYR A 38 2.09 -22.20 -6.71
N GLY A 39 2.99 -22.50 -7.64
CA GLY A 39 2.70 -23.29 -8.82
C GLY A 39 3.88 -24.19 -9.21
N PRO A 40 3.63 -25.21 -10.06
CA PRO A 40 4.66 -26.14 -10.53
C PRO A 40 5.67 -25.50 -11.51
N GLY A 41 5.50 -24.23 -11.88
CA GLY A 41 6.25 -23.56 -12.94
C GLY A 41 5.75 -23.89 -14.35
N ASP A 42 4.52 -24.39 -14.49
CA ASP A 42 3.94 -24.92 -15.75
C ASP A 42 2.87 -24.01 -16.39
N GLY A 43 2.63 -22.81 -15.86
CA GLY A 43 1.82 -21.76 -16.49
C GLY A 43 0.30 -21.95 -16.45
N ARG A 44 -0.23 -22.80 -15.55
CA ARG A 44 -1.68 -22.89 -15.26
C ARG A 44 -2.09 -21.92 -14.13
N PRO A 45 -3.38 -21.52 -14.00
CA PRO A 45 -3.81 -20.56 -12.98
C PRO A 45 -3.49 -21.07 -11.57
N GLU A 46 -2.62 -20.35 -10.86
CA GLU A 46 -1.95 -20.79 -9.63
C GLU A 46 -2.75 -20.44 -8.37
N GLY A 47 -2.74 -21.34 -7.38
CA GLY A 47 -3.25 -21.07 -6.04
C GLY A 47 -2.21 -20.38 -5.16
N SER A 48 -2.57 -20.07 -3.92
CA SER A 48 -1.65 -19.51 -2.92
C SER A 48 -1.50 -20.43 -1.72
N ILE A 49 -0.28 -20.60 -1.22
CA ILE A 49 -0.01 -21.26 0.06
C ILE A 49 0.20 -20.21 1.16
N ARG A 50 -0.11 -20.58 2.41
CA ARG A 50 0.16 -19.75 3.58
C ARG A 50 1.54 -20.11 4.15
N ARG A 51 2.48 -19.18 4.11
CA ARG A 51 3.80 -19.31 4.75
C ARG A 51 3.76 -18.65 6.13
N LEU A 52 4.08 -19.40 7.17
CA LEU A 52 4.22 -18.85 8.52
C LEU A 52 5.36 -17.82 8.52
N LEU A 53 5.04 -16.62 8.99
CA LEU A 53 5.96 -15.49 9.05
C LEU A 53 6.40 -15.22 10.48
N TYR A 54 5.45 -15.23 11.42
CA TYR A 54 5.72 -15.11 12.85
C TYR A 54 4.86 -16.10 13.63
N GLU A 55 5.45 -16.78 14.62
CA GLU A 55 4.71 -17.61 15.57
C GLU A 55 4.09 -16.74 16.68
N ALA A 56 2.96 -17.21 17.23
CA ALA A 56 2.39 -16.62 18.43
C ALA A 56 3.43 -16.57 19.57
N GLY A 57 3.54 -15.40 20.20
CA GLY A 57 4.52 -15.13 21.26
C GLY A 57 5.83 -14.51 20.78
N THR A 58 6.08 -14.45 19.47
CA THR A 58 7.24 -13.75 18.89
C THR A 58 7.18 -12.26 19.24
N VAL A 59 8.31 -11.68 19.64
CA VAL A 59 8.44 -10.24 19.89
C VAL A 59 9.25 -9.65 18.75
N VAL A 60 8.62 -8.77 17.98
CA VAL A 60 9.19 -8.09 16.82
C VAL A 60 9.17 -6.58 17.03
N LEU A 61 9.94 -5.86 16.24
CA LEU A 61 9.85 -4.40 16.23
C LEU A 61 8.58 -3.95 15.50
N GLN A 62 8.01 -2.80 15.87
CA GLN A 62 6.86 -2.24 15.15
C GLN A 62 7.23 -1.96 13.70
N SER A 63 8.46 -1.47 13.44
CA SER A 63 8.92 -1.23 12.07
C SER A 63 9.06 -2.51 11.22
N GLU A 64 9.24 -3.67 11.84
CA GLU A 64 9.22 -4.96 11.13
C GLU A 64 7.81 -5.33 10.70
N ILE A 65 6.82 -5.05 11.55
CA ILE A 65 5.40 -5.24 11.21
C ILE A 65 5.00 -4.26 10.10
N ASP A 66 5.36 -2.98 10.23
CA ASP A 66 5.00 -1.96 9.24
C ASP A 66 5.56 -2.29 7.85
N ARG A 67 6.73 -2.93 7.76
CA ARG A 67 7.32 -3.39 6.49
C ARG A 67 6.55 -4.52 5.80
N LEU A 68 5.65 -5.19 6.50
CA LEU A 68 4.77 -6.20 5.88
C LEU A 68 3.66 -5.56 5.05
N PHE A 69 3.33 -4.31 5.36
CA PHE A 69 2.30 -3.55 4.69
C PHE A 69 2.99 -2.58 3.73
N ALA A 70 3.15 -3.01 2.48
CA ALA A 70 3.73 -2.17 1.46
C ALA A 70 2.79 -0.97 1.21
N THR A 71 3.34 0.24 1.28
CA THR A 71 2.54 1.45 1.09
C THR A 71 2.18 1.61 -0.38
N ALA A 72 0.87 1.68 -0.70
CA ALA A 72 0.42 1.98 -2.04
C ALA A 72 0.95 3.35 -2.52
N THR A 73 1.18 3.49 -3.82
CA THR A 73 1.46 4.82 -4.40
C THR A 73 0.55 5.10 -5.58
N ILE A 74 0.08 6.34 -5.70
CA ILE A 74 -0.75 6.78 -6.82
C ILE A 74 0.15 7.51 -7.82
N ALA A 75 0.46 6.88 -8.94
CA ALA A 75 1.26 7.48 -10.02
C ALA A 75 0.41 8.34 -10.96
N SER A 76 -0.76 7.86 -11.37
CA SER A 76 -1.68 8.59 -12.26
C SER A 76 -3.13 8.12 -12.12
N VAL A 77 -4.05 9.00 -12.53
CA VAL A 77 -5.51 8.78 -12.52
C VAL A 77 -6.02 9.15 -13.91
N SER A 78 -6.71 8.23 -14.60
CA SER A 78 -7.18 8.45 -15.97
C SER A 78 -8.50 7.73 -16.27
N PRO A 79 -9.52 8.41 -16.80
CA PRO A 79 -9.58 9.86 -17.01
C PRO A 79 -9.58 10.63 -15.67
N ALA A 80 -8.92 11.80 -15.65
CA ALA A 80 -8.90 12.69 -14.48
C ALA A 80 -10.10 13.66 -14.45
N THR A 81 -11.09 13.47 -15.33
CA THR A 81 -12.29 14.29 -15.44
C THR A 81 -13.53 13.43 -15.67
N GLY A 82 -14.69 13.91 -15.25
CA GLY A 82 -15.98 13.26 -15.53
C GLY A 82 -17.19 14.04 -15.01
N PRO A 83 -18.41 13.60 -15.33
CA PRO A 83 -19.63 14.30 -14.96
C PRO A 83 -19.86 14.30 -13.45
N ALA A 84 -20.37 15.42 -12.92
CA ALA A 84 -20.81 15.56 -11.52
C ALA A 84 -21.82 14.49 -11.06
N THR A 85 -22.55 13.86 -11.99
CA THR A 85 -23.46 12.74 -11.69
C THR A 85 -22.74 11.45 -11.28
N GLY A 86 -21.42 11.38 -11.45
CA GLY A 86 -20.63 10.18 -11.22
C GLY A 86 -20.85 9.12 -12.30
N GLY A 87 -20.25 7.95 -12.10
CA GLY A 87 -20.36 6.79 -12.97
C GLY A 87 -19.21 6.60 -13.96
N THR A 88 -18.20 7.46 -13.93
CA THR A 88 -17.01 7.30 -14.78
C THR A 88 -16.12 6.20 -14.22
N THR A 89 -15.76 5.24 -15.06
CA THR A 89 -14.71 4.27 -14.73
C THR A 89 -13.35 4.93 -14.89
N VAL A 90 -12.66 5.11 -13.76
CA VAL A 90 -11.34 5.73 -13.67
C VAL A 90 -10.32 4.63 -13.40
N THR A 91 -9.25 4.64 -14.19
CA THR A 91 -8.09 3.78 -14.01
C THR A 91 -7.02 4.53 -13.21
N ILE A 92 -6.68 3.99 -12.05
CA ILE A 92 -5.62 4.46 -11.17
C ILE A 92 -4.42 3.54 -11.37
N LYS A 93 -3.27 4.13 -11.71
CA LYS A 93 -2.00 3.40 -11.85
C LYS A 93 -1.06 3.77 -10.72
N GLY A 94 -0.30 2.80 -10.25
CA GLY A 94 0.48 2.91 -9.04
C GLY A 94 1.40 1.72 -8.77
N THR A 95 1.73 1.53 -7.50
CA THR A 95 2.42 0.36 -6.95
C THR A 95 1.65 -0.14 -5.74
N GLU A 96 1.67 -1.46 -5.49
CA GLU A 96 1.07 -2.09 -4.30
C GLU A 96 -0.42 -1.72 -4.12
N LEU A 97 -1.17 -1.59 -5.23
CA LEU A 97 -2.59 -1.24 -5.23
C LEU A 97 -3.50 -2.43 -4.93
N ASP A 98 -2.97 -3.65 -4.85
CA ASP A 98 -3.70 -4.88 -4.57
C ASP A 98 -4.22 -4.99 -3.13
N GLY A 99 -3.68 -4.19 -2.21
CA GLY A 99 -4.22 -4.03 -0.86
C GLY A 99 -5.33 -2.97 -0.73
N THR A 100 -5.74 -2.31 -1.83
CA THR A 100 -6.71 -1.20 -1.75
C THR A 100 -8.09 -1.71 -1.38
N SER A 101 -8.62 -1.26 -0.25
CA SER A 101 -9.96 -1.62 0.23
C SER A 101 -11.03 -0.60 -0.17
N ALA A 102 -10.66 0.69 -0.29
CA ALA A 102 -11.59 1.76 -0.68
C ALA A 102 -10.87 2.93 -1.36
N VAL A 103 -11.61 3.73 -2.14
CA VAL A 103 -11.10 4.93 -2.82
C VAL A 103 -12.08 6.09 -2.67
N ASN A 104 -11.74 7.13 -1.92
CA ASN A 104 -12.60 8.29 -1.79
C ASN A 104 -12.26 9.38 -2.83
N PHE A 105 -13.30 9.96 -3.43
CA PHE A 105 -13.20 11.15 -4.27
C PHE A 105 -13.71 12.36 -3.47
N GLY A 106 -12.77 13.16 -2.94
CA GLY A 106 -13.04 14.23 -2.00
C GLY A 106 -13.56 13.67 -0.68
N SER A 107 -14.81 13.99 -0.35
CA SER A 107 -15.52 13.48 0.83
C SER A 107 -16.43 12.29 0.55
N THR A 108 -16.48 11.80 -0.70
CA THR A 108 -17.43 10.78 -1.12
C THR A 108 -16.71 9.48 -1.41
N ALA A 109 -17.12 8.39 -0.77
CA ALA A 109 -16.60 7.07 -1.05
C ALA A 109 -17.00 6.64 -2.48
N ASP A 110 -16.10 5.92 -3.14
CA ASP A 110 -16.42 5.28 -4.40
C ASP A 110 -17.53 4.24 -4.24
N THR A 111 -18.06 3.82 -5.39
CA THR A 111 -19.16 2.86 -5.43
C THR A 111 -18.70 1.45 -5.81
N GLU A 112 -17.50 1.33 -6.38
CA GLU A 112 -17.02 0.09 -6.96
C GLU A 112 -15.51 0.19 -7.19
N VAL A 113 -14.72 -0.48 -6.34
CA VAL A 113 -13.29 -0.73 -6.55
C VAL A 113 -13.12 -2.10 -7.20
N GLN A 114 -12.42 -2.12 -8.34
CA GLN A 114 -11.98 -3.33 -9.01
C GLN A 114 -10.44 -3.31 -9.12
N ILE A 115 -9.80 -4.16 -8.33
CA ILE A 115 -8.35 -4.39 -8.43
C ILE A 115 -8.09 -5.21 -9.70
N VAL A 116 -7.37 -4.63 -10.67
CA VAL A 116 -7.00 -5.34 -11.90
C VAL A 116 -5.67 -6.08 -11.70
N SER A 117 -4.71 -5.42 -11.06
CA SER A 117 -3.40 -5.97 -10.72
C SER A 117 -2.70 -5.09 -9.67
N ALA A 118 -1.58 -5.53 -9.10
CA ALA A 118 -0.78 -4.72 -8.16
C ALA A 118 -0.48 -3.28 -8.65
N PRO A 119 -0.19 -3.01 -9.95
CA PRO A 119 0.00 -1.64 -10.43
C PRO A 119 -1.23 -0.97 -11.06
N GLU A 120 -2.38 -1.65 -11.17
CA GLU A 120 -3.58 -1.11 -11.85
C GLU A 120 -4.86 -1.40 -11.06
N LEU A 121 -5.59 -0.34 -10.75
CA LEU A 121 -6.88 -0.37 -10.09
C LEU A 121 -7.90 0.40 -10.93
N ARG A 122 -9.12 -0.13 -11.03
CA ARG A 122 -10.24 0.57 -11.64
C ARG A 122 -11.25 0.90 -10.57
N VAL A 123 -11.77 2.12 -10.61
CA VAL A 123 -12.77 2.58 -9.67
C VAL A 123 -13.85 3.36 -10.38
N LYS A 124 -15.08 3.24 -9.90
CA LYS A 124 -16.21 4.03 -10.40
C LYS A 124 -16.43 5.27 -9.54
N THR A 125 -16.38 6.44 -10.17
CA THR A 125 -16.57 7.71 -9.48
C THR A 125 -17.99 7.83 -8.92
N PRO A 126 -18.16 8.29 -7.67
CA PRO A 126 -19.48 8.58 -7.12
C PRO A 126 -20.04 9.89 -7.69
N ALA A 127 -21.31 10.19 -7.41
CA ALA A 127 -21.85 11.52 -7.67
C ALA A 127 -21.18 12.54 -6.73
N GLY A 128 -20.84 13.72 -7.25
CA GLY A 128 -20.11 14.74 -6.53
C GLY A 128 -20.43 16.15 -7.03
N SER A 129 -19.95 17.15 -6.28
CA SER A 129 -20.03 18.55 -6.71
C SER A 129 -19.00 18.85 -7.79
N ALA A 130 -19.38 19.69 -8.76
CA ALA A 130 -18.46 20.17 -9.78
C ALA A 130 -17.22 20.84 -9.15
N GLY A 131 -16.03 20.54 -9.68
CA GLY A 131 -14.75 21.02 -9.17
C GLY A 131 -13.68 19.94 -9.04
N ALA A 132 -12.45 20.38 -8.79
CA ALA A 132 -11.32 19.49 -8.52
C ALA A 132 -11.44 18.87 -7.12
N VAL A 133 -11.26 17.56 -7.04
CA VAL A 133 -11.31 16.78 -5.80
C VAL A 133 -10.03 15.96 -5.63
N ASN A 134 -9.69 15.70 -4.38
CA ASN A 134 -8.59 14.80 -4.03
C ASN A 134 -9.05 13.35 -4.19
N VAL A 135 -8.15 12.47 -4.61
CA VAL A 135 -8.41 11.02 -4.65
C VAL A 135 -7.64 10.39 -3.50
N VAL A 136 -8.35 9.75 -2.58
CA VAL A 136 -7.77 9.12 -1.39
C VAL A 136 -7.92 7.62 -1.52
N LEU A 137 -6.82 6.89 -1.71
CA LEU A 137 -6.80 5.43 -1.58
C LEU A 137 -6.67 5.05 -0.12
N ILE A 138 -7.39 4.00 0.28
CA ILE A 138 -7.32 3.40 1.61
C ILE A 138 -6.92 1.94 1.42
N ASP A 139 -5.81 1.55 2.04
CA ASP A 139 -5.30 0.18 2.10
C ASP A 139 -5.03 -0.21 3.56
N ASP A 140 -4.56 -1.44 3.77
CA ASP A 140 -4.19 -1.93 5.10
C ASP A 140 -2.91 -1.27 5.65
N ALA A 141 -2.11 -0.64 4.79
CA ALA A 141 -0.89 0.10 5.16
C ALA A 141 -1.19 1.55 5.61
N GLY A 142 -2.33 2.11 5.22
CA GLY A 142 -2.75 3.46 5.52
C GLY A 142 -3.61 4.12 4.43
N SER A 143 -3.59 5.45 4.40
CA SER A 143 -4.34 6.23 3.40
C SER A 143 -3.41 7.10 2.58
N MET A 144 -3.58 7.06 1.27
CA MET A 144 -2.73 7.74 0.29
C MET A 144 -3.56 8.74 -0.49
N THR A 145 -3.15 10.01 -0.46
CA THR A 145 -3.91 11.10 -1.09
C THR A 145 -3.20 11.62 -2.34
N ARG A 146 -3.92 11.62 -3.46
CA ARG A 146 -3.56 12.36 -4.67
C ARG A 146 -4.34 13.67 -4.71
N ILE A 147 -3.63 14.77 -4.50
CA ILE A 147 -4.20 16.12 -4.53
C ILE A 147 -4.69 16.43 -5.94
N SER A 148 -5.91 16.96 -6.06
CA SER A 148 -6.56 17.31 -7.34
C SER A 148 -6.49 16.17 -8.37
N GLY A 149 -6.66 14.94 -7.91
CA GLY A 149 -6.54 13.75 -8.75
C GLY A 149 -7.70 13.56 -9.75
N PHE A 150 -8.84 14.20 -9.51
CA PHE A 150 -10.01 14.12 -10.39
C PHE A 150 -10.80 15.43 -10.39
N THR A 151 -11.46 15.76 -11.51
CA THR A 151 -12.30 16.96 -11.63
C THR A 151 -13.69 16.60 -12.11
N TYR A 152 -14.71 16.98 -11.34
CA TYR A 152 -16.10 16.89 -11.76
C TYR A 152 -16.48 18.09 -12.62
N SER A 153 -17.02 17.84 -13.80
CA SER A 153 -17.53 18.84 -14.75
C SER A 153 -19.03 18.70 -14.98
#